data_AF-A0A2S3YQ82-F1
#
_entry.id   AF-A0A2S3YQ82-F1
#
_cell.length_a   1.000
_cell.length_b   1.000
_cell.length_c   1.000
_cell.angle_alpha   90.00
_cell.angle_beta   90.00
_cell.angle_gamma   90.00
#
_symmetry.space_group_name_H-M   'P 1'
#
loop_
_entity.id
_entity.type
_entity.pdbx_description
1 polymer ?
#
loop_
_entity_poly.entity_id
_entity_poly.type
_entity_poly.pdbx_seq_one_letter_code
_entity_poly.pdbx_strand_id
1 'polypeptide(L)' 'MTKATETTRSAVTGKFVTQPIGGKKAAKFAQVEGLEMNAASKALSKTLTASGLKGEAYRSEIVKAFKKG' A
#
# COMPACT_ATOMS: atom_id res chain seq x y z
N MET A 1 6.11 -12.24 -8.35
CA MET A 1 6.31 -10.97 -9.07
C MET A 1 6.82 -9.90 -8.10
N THR A 2 8.12 -9.87 -7.83
CA THR A 2 8.75 -8.77 -7.09
C THR A 2 8.85 -7.58 -8.04
N LYS A 3 8.00 -6.56 -7.86
CA LYS A 3 8.17 -5.32 -8.61
C LYS A 3 9.51 -4.70 -8.22
N ALA A 4 10.31 -4.33 -9.22
CA ALA A 4 11.55 -3.62 -8.99
C ALA A 4 11.27 -2.36 -8.14
N THR A 5 12.18 -2.05 -7.23
CA THR A 5 12.07 -0.88 -6.36
C THR A 5 13.06 0.17 -6.85
N GLU A 6 12.59 1.41 -6.97
CA GLU A 6 13.42 2.57 -7.29
C GLU A 6 13.69 3.34 -6.00
N THR A 7 14.96 3.62 -5.76
CA THR A 7 15.42 4.53 -4.70
C THR A 7 15.58 5.91 -5.32
N THR A 8 14.81 6.90 -4.85
CA THR A 8 14.90 8.28 -5.32
C THR A 8 15.09 9.24 -4.16
N ARG A 9 15.78 10.36 -4.38
CA ARG A 9 15.92 11.40 -3.36
C ARG A 9 14.70 12.32 -3.39
N SER A 10 14.04 12.49 -2.26
CA SER A 10 12.94 13.43 -2.10
C SER A 10 13.45 14.87 -2.20
N ALA A 11 12.92 15.65 -3.13
CA ALA A 11 13.22 17.08 -3.24
C ALA A 11 12.65 17.90 -2.06
N VAL A 12 11.58 17.41 -1.42
CA VAL A 12 10.89 18.12 -0.32
C VAL A 12 11.58 17.91 1.02
N THR A 13 12.03 16.69 1.29
CA THR A 13 12.58 16.31 2.60
C THR A 13 14.07 15.96 2.56
N GLY A 14 14.68 15.95 1.37
CA GLY A 14 16.09 15.58 1.17
C GLY A 14 16.42 14.10 1.39
N LYS A 15 15.48 13.30 1.93
CA LYS A 15 15.67 11.89 2.29
C LYS A 15 15.56 10.96 1.08
N PHE A 16 16.26 9.82 1.14
CA PHE A 16 16.07 8.75 0.18
C PHE A 16 14.76 8.00 0.46
N VAL A 17 13.95 7.86 -0.58
CA VAL A 17 12.65 7.18 -0.54
C VAL A 17 12.70 6.01 -1.51
N THR A 18 12.43 4.82 -1.01
CA THR A 18 12.30 3.59 -1.79
C THR A 18 10.83 3.35 -2.10
N GLN A 19 10.50 3.21 -3.39
CA GLN A 19 9.14 2.90 -3.84
C GLN A 19 9.17 1.88 -4.97
N PRO A 20 8.14 1.02 -5.10
CA PRO A 20 8.00 0.17 -6.27
C PRO A 20 7.87 0.98 -7.56
N ILE A 21 8.49 0.52 -8.64
CA ILE A 21 8.35 1.13 -9.97
C ILE A 21 6.86 1.20 -10.34
N GLY A 22 6.42 2.38 -10.76
CA GLY A 22 5.03 2.66 -11.08
C GLY A 22 4.13 3.02 -9.88
N GLY A 23 4.65 3.03 -8.64
CA GLY A 23 3.88 3.40 -7.45
C GLY A 23 3.28 4.81 -7.53
N LYS A 24 4.02 5.79 -8.07
CA LYS A 24 3.53 7.16 -8.31
C LYS A 24 2.38 7.22 -9.32
N LYS A 25 2.42 6.40 -10.39
CA LYS A 25 1.34 6.32 -11.38
C LYS A 25 0.08 5.73 -10.73
N ALA A 26 0.21 4.61 -10.02
CA ALA A 26 -0.89 3.98 -9.31
C ALA A 26 -1.54 4.92 -8.28
N ALA A 27 -0.74 5.69 -7.53
CA ALA A 27 -1.25 6.70 -6.61
C ALA A 27 -2.04 7.80 -7.34
N LYS A 28 -1.56 8.27 -8.50
CA LYS A 28 -2.28 9.25 -9.32
C LYS A 28 -3.61 8.70 -9.86
N PHE A 29 -3.64 7.43 -10.28
CA PHE A 29 -4.89 6.77 -10.70
C PHE A 29 -5.88 6.68 -9.54
N ALA A 30 -5.44 6.18 -8.39
CA ALA A 30 -6.29 6.09 -7.20
C ALA A 30 -6.86 7.46 -6.80
N GLN A 31 -6.06 8.53 -6.87
CA GLN A 31 -6.51 9.89 -6.58
C GLN A 31 -7.55 10.39 -7.60
N VAL A 32 -7.34 10.14 -8.90
CA VAL A 32 -8.29 10.54 -9.96
C VAL A 32 -9.62 9.79 -9.84
N GLU A 33 -9.57 8.52 -9.43
CA GLU A 33 -10.75 7.67 -9.24
C GLU A 33 -11.41 7.85 -7.86
N GLY A 34 -10.89 8.75 -7.01
CA GLY A 34 -11.43 8.97 -5.66
C GLY A 34 -11.25 7.78 -4.71
N LEU A 35 -10.35 6.86 -5.04
CA LEU A 35 -10.06 5.67 -4.26
C LEU A 35 -9.04 5.97 -3.16
N GLU A 36 -9.53 6.39 -2.00
CA GLU A 36 -8.72 6.52 -0.79
C GLU A 36 -8.98 5.40 0.21
N MET A 37 -7.92 4.88 0.83
CA MET A 37 -8.09 3.99 1.99
C MET A 37 -8.61 4.82 3.18
N ASN A 38 -9.78 4.46 3.69
CA ASN A 38 -10.29 4.99 4.94
C ASN A 38 -9.35 4.65 6.12
N ALA A 39 -9.53 5.33 7.25
CA ALA A 39 -8.66 5.19 8.41
C ALA A 39 -8.62 3.75 8.96
N ALA A 40 -9.76 3.05 8.96
CA ALA A 40 -9.87 1.67 9.42
C ALA A 40 -9.09 0.70 8.53
N SER A 41 -9.21 0.84 7.21
CA SER A 41 -8.46 0.06 6.22
C SER A 41 -6.96 0.29 6.34
N LYS A 42 -6.52 1.54 6.61
CA LYS A 42 -5.11 1.86 6.85
C LYS A 42 -4.59 1.19 8.13
N ALA A 43 -5.36 1.22 9.21
CA ALA A 43 -4.99 0.58 10.47
C ALA A 43 -4.88 -0.94 10.30
N LEU A 44 -5.87 -1.58 9.66
CA LEU A 44 -5.87 -3.01 9.37
C LEU A 44 -4.69 -3.42 8.49
N SER A 45 -4.40 -2.66 7.43
CA SER A 45 -3.24 -2.93 6.57
C SER A 45 -1.93 -2.91 7.36
N LYS A 46 -1.76 -1.92 8.24
CA LYS A 46 -0.56 -1.83 9.11
C LYS A 46 -0.46 -3.01 10.08
N THR A 47 -1.55 -3.41 10.72
CA THR A 47 -1.53 -4.53 11.68
C THR A 47 -1.21 -5.85 11.00
N LEU A 48 -1.83 -6.14 9.85
CA LEU A 48 -1.57 -7.36 9.07
C LEU A 48 -0.15 -7.38 8.48
N THR A 49 0.39 -6.22 8.07
CA THR A 49 1.78 -6.15 7.61
C THR A 49 2.75 -6.35 8.77
N ALA A 50 2.44 -5.80 9.95
CA ALA A 50 3.26 -5.95 11.15
C ALA A 50 3.26 -7.39 11.69
N SER A 51 2.16 -8.14 11.52
CA SER A 51 2.12 -9.57 11.84
C SER A 51 2.86 -10.46 10.82
N GLY A 52 3.51 -9.86 9.81
CA GLY A 52 4.31 -10.55 8.83
C GLY A 52 3.51 -11.21 7.70
N LEU A 53 2.19 -10.98 7.63
CA LEU A 53 1.35 -11.51 6.56
C LEU A 53 1.71 -10.85 5.24
N LYS A 54 1.95 -11.67 4.22
CA LYS A 54 2.30 -11.24 2.86
C LYS A 54 1.48 -12.01 1.83
N GLY A 55 1.40 -11.45 0.63
CA GLY A 55 0.86 -12.15 -0.53
C GLY A 55 -0.61 -12.54 -0.37
N GLU A 56 -0.89 -13.83 -0.42
CA GLU A 56 -2.25 -14.38 -0.41
C GLU A 56 -2.86 -14.43 0.99
N ALA A 57 -2.06 -14.72 2.02
CA ALA A 57 -2.52 -14.70 3.40
C ALA A 57 -2.97 -13.28 3.82
N TYR A 58 -2.20 -12.26 3.45
CA TYR A 58 -2.57 -10.85 3.63
C TYR A 58 -3.88 -10.50 2.90
N ARG A 59 -4.03 -10.94 1.64
CA ARG A 59 -5.26 -10.72 0.85
C ARG A 59 -6.47 -11.42 1.46
N SER A 60 -6.31 -12.64 1.96
CA SER A 60 -7.39 -13.41 2.61
C SER A 60 -7.88 -12.73 3.88
N GLU A 61 -6.97 -12.25 4.74
CA GLU A 61 -7.34 -11.55 5.98
C GLU A 61 -8.02 -10.20 5.71
N ILE A 62 -7.60 -9.48 4.66
CA ILE A 62 -8.33 -8.29 4.19
C ILE A 62 -9.76 -8.67 3.77
N VAL A 63 -9.92 -9.67 2.90
CA VAL A 63 -11.24 -10.08 2.43
C VAL A 63 -12.13 -10.52 3.59
N LYS A 64 -11.62 -11.29 4.55
CA LYS A 64 -12.35 -11.66 5.78
C LYS A 64 -12.78 -10.45 6.59
N ALA A 65 -11.92 -9.45 6.76
CA ALA A 65 -12.23 -8.25 7.52
C ALA A 65 -13.33 -7.40 6.89
N PHE A 66 -13.45 -7.41 5.55
CA PHE A 66 -14.50 -6.70 4.81
C PHE A 66 -15.74 -7.56 4.52
N LYS A 67 -15.70 -8.88 4.75
CA LYS A 67 -16.84 -9.80 4.60
C LYS A 67 -17.82 -9.71 5.79
N LYS A 68 -18.16 -8.49 6.20
CA LYS A 68 -19.16 -8.21 7.22
C LYS A 68 -20.34 -7.52 6.54
N GLY A 69 -21.35 -8.32 6.15
CA GLY A 69 -22.56 -7.91 5.44
C GLY A 69 -22.80 -8.78 4.22
#